data_AF-A0A1I5BQF2-F1
#
_entry.id   AF-A0A1I5BQF2-F1
#
_cell.length_a   1.000
_cell.length_b   1.000
_cell.length_c   1.000
_cell.angle_alpha   90.00
_cell.angle_beta   90.00
_cell.angle_gamma   90.00
#
_symmetry.space_group_name_H-M   'P 1'
#
loop_
_entity.id
_entity.type
_entity.pdbx_description
1 polymer ?
#
loop_
_entity_poly.entity_id
_entity_poly.type
_entity_poly.pdbx_seq_one_letter_code
_entity_poly.pdbx_strand_id
1 'polypeptide(L)' 'MNGNLTTVVAESEITLAPDLTIKVLLLSDGNRIIPEDDMQRACEWIGADWSSLQAMTQTTLKGG' A
#
# COMPACT_ATOMS: atom_id res chain seq x y z
N MET A 1 -24.52 -12.14 9.02
CA MET A 1 -23.08 -11.91 8.78
C MET A 1 -22.95 -10.52 8.17
N ASN A 2 -22.83 -9.48 8.99
CA ASN A 2 -22.58 -8.13 8.48
C ASN A 2 -21.06 -7.98 8.39
N GLY A 3 -20.50 -8.44 7.28
CA GLY A 3 -19.12 -8.11 6.93
C GLY A 3 -19.05 -6.60 6.78
N ASN A 4 -18.36 -5.93 7.70
CA ASN A 4 -18.07 -4.51 7.58
C ASN A 4 -17.18 -4.36 6.35
N LEU A 5 -17.77 -4.03 5.20
CA LEU A 5 -17.03 -3.87 3.95
C LEU A 5 -16.17 -2.61 4.10
N THR A 6 -14.86 -2.81 4.27
CA THR A 6 -13.91 -1.72 4.26
C THR A 6 -13.98 -1.03 2.89
N THR A 7 -14.37 0.25 2.89
CA THR A 7 -14.54 1.05 1.66
C THR A 7 -13.57 2.21 1.64
N VAL A 8 -13.24 2.70 0.44
CA VAL A 8 -12.44 3.91 0.29
C VAL A 8 -13.32 5.12 0.59
N VAL A 9 -12.87 5.98 1.51
CA VAL A 9 -13.59 7.20 1.92
C VAL A 9 -12.88 8.49 1.49
N ALA A 10 -11.58 8.42 1.20
CA ALA A 10 -10.83 9.53 0.60
C ALA A 10 -9.62 9.02 -0.19
N GLU A 11 -9.16 9.83 -1.13
CA GLU A 11 -7.95 9.59 -1.91
C GLU A 11 -7.02 10.80 -1.78
N SER A 12 -5.72 10.55 -1.83
CA SER A 12 -4.69 11.60 -1.84
C SER A 12 -3.52 11.14 -2.70
N GLU A 13 -2.86 12.09 -3.36
CA GLU A 13 -1.65 11.82 -4.14
C GLU A 13 -0.44 12.43 -3.45
N ILE A 14 0.65 11.68 -3.41
CA ILE A 14 1.91 12.10 -2.79
C ILE A 14 3.02 11.93 -3.82
N THR A 15 3.67 13.04 -4.18
CA THR A 15 4.89 13.04 -5.00
C THR A 15 6.10 12.80 -4.10
N LEU A 16 6.71 11.63 -4.22
CA LEU A 16 7.89 11.22 -3.45
C LEU A 16 9.20 11.63 -4.16
N ALA A 17 9.17 11.73 -5.48
CA ALA A 17 10.28 12.15 -6.33
C ALA A 17 9.75 12.80 -7.63
N PRO A 18 10.60 13.48 -8.42
CA PRO A 18 10.17 14.19 -9.64
C PRO A 18 9.32 13.36 -10.60
N ASP A 19 9.60 12.05 -10.72
CA ASP A 19 8.88 11.11 -11.59
C ASP A 19 8.12 10.02 -10.81
N LEU A 20 7.93 10.20 -9.49
CA LEU A 20 7.26 9.22 -8.64
C LEU A 20 6.16 9.90 -7.82
N THR A 21 4.92 9.72 -8.27
CA THR A 21 3.72 10.08 -7.53
C THR A 21 2.92 8.82 -7.25
N ILE A 22 2.53 8.64 -5.99
CA ILE A 22 1.73 7.50 -5.54
C ILE A 22 0.37 7.94 -5.00
N LYS A 23 -0.62 7.08 -5.13
CA LYS A 23 -1.91 7.25 -4.46
C LYS A 23 -1.88 6.68 -3.05
N VAL A 24 -2.56 7.35 -2.13
CA VAL A 24 -2.89 6.89 -0.78
C VAL A 24 -4.40 6.92 -0.61
N LEU A 25 -4.97 5.79 -0.24
CA LEU A 25 -6.40 5.63 0.01
C LEU A 25 -6.65 5.62 1.52
N LEU A 26 -7.57 6.45 1.98
CA LEU A 26 -8.13 6.36 3.34
C LEU A 26 -9.33 5.43 3.30
N LEU A 27 -9.31 4.43 4.18
CA LEU A 27 -10.37 3.45 4.33
C LEU A 27 -11.36 3.86 5.43
N SER A 28 -12.57 3.32 5.37
CA SER A 28 -13.65 3.61 6.31
C SER A 28 -13.36 3.20 7.76
N ASP A 29 -12.37 2.32 7.97
CA ASP A 29 -11.86 1.91 9.28
C ASP A 29 -10.77 2.83 9.82
N GLY A 30 -10.43 3.90 9.09
CA GLY A 30 -9.39 4.87 9.43
C GLY A 30 -7.98 4.45 8.98
N ASN A 31 -7.80 3.25 8.42
CA ASN A 31 -6.51 2.82 7.89
C ASN A 31 -6.19 3.53 6.58
N ARG A 32 -4.91 3.68 6.30
CA ARG A 32 -4.42 4.17 5.01
C ARG A 32 -3.69 3.06 4.29
N ILE A 33 -3.98 2.89 3.00
CA ILE A 33 -3.31 1.93 2.14
C ILE A 33 -2.73 2.63 0.92
N ILE A 34 -1.65 2.07 0.40
CA ILE A 34 -1.13 2.42 -0.93
C ILE A 34 -1.58 1.28 -1.85
N PRO A 35 -2.23 1.56 -3.00
CA PRO A 35 -2.59 0.53 -3.97
C PRO A 35 -1.37 -0.28 -4.41
N GLU A 36 -1.60 -1.55 -4.78
CA GLU A 36 -0.52 -2.45 -5.19
C GLU A 36 0.28 -1.90 -6.38
N ASP A 37 -0.40 -1.39 -7.41
CA ASP A 37 0.24 -0.80 -8.59
C ASP A 37 1.15 0.39 -8.22
N ASP A 38 0.70 1.23 -7.29
CA ASP A 38 1.49 2.37 -6.79
C ASP A 38 2.73 1.92 -6.02
N MET A 39 2.56 0.92 -5.16
CA MET A 39 3.66 0.37 -4.37
C MET A 39 4.68 -0.34 -5.27
N GLN A 40 4.24 -1.10 -6.27
CA GLN A 40 5.14 -1.76 -7.22
C GLN A 40 5.98 -0.72 -7.98
N ARG A 41 5.38 0.35 -8.50
CA ARG A 41 6.11 1.44 -9.17
C ARG A 41 7.11 2.11 -8.24
N ALA A 42 6.74 2.33 -6.98
CA ALA A 42 7.67 2.89 -5.99
C ALA A 42 8.85 1.95 -5.72
N CYS A 43 8.61 0.63 -5.66
CA CYS A 43 9.66 -0.38 -5.50
C CYS A 43 10.62 -0.40 -6.69
N GLU A 44 10.08 -0.42 -7.91
CA GLU A 44 10.88 -0.34 -9.14
C GLU A 44 11.73 0.94 -9.17
N TRP A 45 11.16 2.08 -8.75
CA TRP A 45 11.87 3.35 -8.72
C TRP A 45 13.06 3.35 -7.75
N ILE A 46 12.92 2.75 -6.56
CA ILE A 46 14.03 2.63 -5.59
C ILE A 46 15.00 1.48 -5.93
N GLY A 47 14.74 0.72 -7.00
CA GLY A 47 15.52 -0.47 -7.37
C GLY A 47 15.32 -1.64 -6.40
N ALA A 48 14.21 -1.67 -5.66
CA ALA A 48 13.83 -2.77 -4.79
C ALA A 48 12.95 -3.76 -5.53
N ASP A 49 13.17 -5.04 -5.27
CA ASP A 49 12.32 -6.10 -5.80
C ASP A 49 11.03 -6.23 -4.97
N TRP A 50 9.88 -6.03 -5.64
CA TRP A 50 8.56 -6.11 -5.01
C TRP A 50 8.31 -7.49 -4.37
N SER A 51 8.78 -8.57 -5.02
CA SER A 51 8.57 -9.93 -4.51
C SER A 51 9.30 -10.17 -3.19
N SER A 52 10.48 -9.58 -3.03
CA SER A 52 11.26 -9.60 -1.78
C SER A 52 10.56 -8.86 -0.64
N LEU A 53 9.90 -7.73 -0.93
CA LEU A 53 9.13 -6.96 0.07
C LEU A 53 7.84 -7.67 0.50
N GLN A 54 7.14 -8.32 -0.45
CA GLN A 54 5.97 -9.14 -0.13
C GLN A 54 6.31 -10.35 0.75
N ALA A 55 7.50 -10.92 0.63
CA ALA A 55 7.95 -12.02 1.48
C ALA A 55 8.21 -11.56 2.93
N MET A 56 8.65 -10.31 3.15
CA MET A 56 8.93 -9.75 4.48
C MET A 56 7.68 -9.43 5.28
N THR A 57 6.56 -9.08 4.63
CA THR A 57 5.30 -8.77 5.31
C THR A 57 4.58 -10.02 5.82
N GLN A 58 4.81 -11.19 5.20
CA GLN A 58 4.20 -12.46 5.61
C GLN A 58 4.85 -13.10 6.85
N THR A 59 6.12 -12.83 7.13
CA THR A 59 6.82 -13.39 8.30
C THR A 59 6.43 -12.72 9.62
N THR A 60 5.79 -11.55 9.58
CA THR A 60 5.35 -10.82 10.79
C THR A 60 4.00 -11.32 11.33
N LEU A 61 3.16 -11.99 10.53
CA LEU A 61 1.82 -12.46 10.94
C LEU A 61 1.76 -13.91 11.46
N LYS A 62 2.88 -14.66 11.44
CA LYS A 62 2.95 -16.04 11.95
C LYS A 62 3.73 -16.20 13.26
N GLY A 63 4.02 -15.10 13.95
CA GLY A 63 4.68 -15.11 15.26
C GLY A 63 3.87 -14.31 16.28
N GLY A 64 2.76 -14.87 16.75
CA GLY A 64 1.92 -14.34 17.82
C GLY A 64 1.11 -15.45 18.47
#